data_AF-A0A2V5VTN3-F1
#
_entry.id   AF-A0A2V5VTN3-F1
#
_cell.length_a   1.000
_cell.length_b   1.000
_cell.length_c   1.000
_cell.angle_alpha   90.00
_cell.angle_beta   90.00
_cell.angle_gamma   90.00
#
_symmetry.space_group_name_H-M   'P 1'
#
loop_
_entity.id
_entity.type
_entity.pdbx_description
1 polymer ?
#
loop_
_entity_poly.entity_id
_entity_poly.type
_entity_poly.pdbx_seq_one_letter_code
_entity_poly.pdbx_strand_id
1 'polypeptide(L)'
;MKINKEIRQLAREMLRASFTDGQLDRGKIASLVQSLITKRPRHFMDVLQYFKRLLRLQIEKRHARIESATQLAPEAAIDIVARLKRKYGED
;
A
#
# COMPACT_ATOMS: atom_id res chain seq x y z
N MET A 1 -13.79 -7.26 13.62
CA MET A 1 -13.51 -5.84 13.90
C MET A 1 -14.66 -4.99 13.37
N LYS A 2 -15.35 -4.25 14.24
CA LYS A 2 -16.46 -3.39 13.81
C LYS A 2 -15.90 -2.06 13.31
N ILE A 3 -15.71 -1.94 11.99
CA ILE A 3 -15.19 -0.72 11.37
C ILE A 3 -16.34 0.27 11.19
N ASN A 4 -16.38 1.32 12.02
CA ASN A 4 -17.33 2.41 11.85
C ASN A 4 -16.87 3.37 10.71
N LYS A 5 -17.69 4.37 10.40
CA LYS A 5 -17.40 5.35 9.33
C LYS A 5 -16.14 6.17 9.60
N GLU A 6 -15.95 6.59 10.85
CA GLU A 6 -14.82 7.42 11.29
C GLU A 6 -13.48 6.68 11.13
N ILE A 7 -13.38 5.44 11.61
CA ILE A 7 -12.20 4.58 11.47
C ILE A 7 -11.84 4.43 9.99
N ARG A 8 -12.85 4.19 9.14
CA ARG A 8 -12.65 4.02 7.70
C ARG A 8 -12.14 5.29 7.04
N GLN A 9 -12.69 6.43 7.42
CA GLN A 9 -12.32 7.73 6.86
C GLN A 9 -10.90 8.11 7.26
N LEU A 10 -10.59 8.08 8.56
CA LEU A 10 -9.27 8.46 9.06
C LEU A 10 -8.15 7.57 8.51
N ALA A 11 -8.35 6.26 8.47
CA ALA A 11 -7.35 5.35 7.89
C ALA A 11 -7.13 5.59 6.39
N ARG A 12 -8.17 5.99 5.65
CA ARG A 12 -8.06 6.33 4.22
C ARG A 12 -7.33 7.65 4.02
N GLU A 13 -7.57 8.63 4.88
CA GLU A 13 -6.84 9.91 4.86
C GLU A 13 -5.36 9.68 5.18
N MET A 14 -5.05 8.88 6.20
CA MET A 14 -3.68 8.46 6.51
C MET A 14 -3.02 7.75 5.32
N LEU A 15 -3.74 6.85 4.64
CA LEU A 15 -3.23 6.18 3.44
C LEU A 15 -2.88 7.17 2.33
N ARG A 16 -3.76 8.13 2.05
CA ARG A 16 -3.50 9.17 1.04
C ARG A 16 -2.29 10.03 1.41
N ALA A 17 -2.18 10.40 2.68
CA ALA A 17 -1.06 11.19 3.19
C ALA A 17 0.27 10.42 3.24
N SER A 18 0.24 9.09 3.14
CA SER A 18 1.44 8.23 3.14
C SER A 18 2.18 8.19 1.80
N PHE A 19 1.63 8.81 0.76
CA PHE A 19 2.27 8.84 -0.56
C PHE A 19 3.20 10.05 -0.71
N THR A 20 4.31 9.84 -1.41
CA THR A 20 5.23 10.85 -1.95
C THR A 20 5.49 10.46 -3.39
N ASP A 21 5.25 11.38 -4.34
CA ASP A 21 5.46 11.15 -5.78
C ASP A 21 4.79 9.87 -6.31
N GLY A 22 3.62 9.53 -5.78
CA GLY A 22 2.87 8.33 -6.20
C GLY A 22 3.33 7.03 -5.55
N GLN A 23 4.42 7.02 -4.78
CA GLN A 23 4.93 5.85 -4.05
C GLN A 23 4.69 5.94 -2.54
N LEU A 24 4.64 4.78 -1.88
CA LEU A 24 4.51 4.72 -0.42
C LEU A 24 5.81 5.15 0.24
N ASP A 25 5.74 6.23 1.02
CA ASP A 25 6.88 6.77 1.74
C ASP A 25 6.92 6.21 3.17
N ARG A 26 7.93 5.39 3.45
CA ARG A 26 8.11 4.79 4.78
C ARG A 26 8.28 5.83 5.88
N GLY A 27 8.95 6.95 5.59
CA GLY A 27 9.15 8.04 6.55
C GLY A 27 7.84 8.72 6.92
N LYS A 28 7.00 9.03 5.92
CA LYS A 28 5.65 9.58 6.17
C LYS A 28 4.75 8.60 6.92
N ILE A 29 4.76 7.32 6.55
CA ILE A 29 4.00 6.28 7.27
C ILE A 29 4.39 6.25 8.75
N ALA A 30 5.69 6.23 9.05
CA ALA A 30 6.20 6.21 10.42
C ALA A 30 5.76 7.47 11.19
N SER A 31 5.90 8.65 10.59
CA SER A 31 5.49 9.93 11.19
C SER A 31 3.98 9.99 11.49
N LEU A 32 3.14 9.54 10.55
CA LEU A 32 1.69 9.49 10.71
C LEU A 32 1.25 8.53 11.82
N VAL A 33 1.87 7.34 11.88
CA VAL A 33 1.63 6.37 12.94
C VAL A 33 2.05 6.93 14.29
N GLN A 34 3.23 7.55 14.37
CA GLN A 34 3.73 8.16 15.61
C GLN A 34 2.82 9.29 16.09
N SER A 35 2.37 10.16 15.18
CA SER A 35 1.42 11.23 15.48
C SER A 35 0.11 10.70 16.05
N LEU A 36 -0.44 9.63 15.46
CA LEU A 36 -1.67 9.01 15.93
C LEU A 36 -1.51 8.35 17.32
N ILE A 37 -0.40 7.66 17.54
CA ILE A 37 -0.06 7.04 18.84
C ILE A 37 0.18 8.09 19.93
N THR A 38 0.68 9.27 19.55
CA THR A 38 0.92 10.38 20.50
C THR A 38 -0.40 11.05 20.89
N LYS A 39 -1.28 11.30 19.92
CA LYS A 39 -2.59 11.95 20.18
C LYS A 39 -3.61 11.04 20.85
N ARG A 40 -3.49 9.71 20.68
CA ARG A 40 -4.39 8.67 21.20
C ARG A 40 -5.89 9.04 21.13
N PRO A 41 -6.41 9.42 19.95
CA PRO A 41 -7.84 9.67 19.80
C PRO A 41 -8.64 8.38 20.05
N ARG A 42 -9.96 8.52 20.24
CA ARG A 42 -10.84 7.36 20.39
C ARG A 42 -10.68 6.41 19.20
N HIS A 43 -10.70 5.10 19.45
CA HIS A 43 -10.56 4.06 18.42
C HIS A 43 -9.23 4.06 17.64
N PHE A 44 -8.17 4.70 18.14
CA PHE A 44 -6.87 4.76 17.43
C PHE A 44 -6.29 3.38 17.07
N MET A 45 -6.49 2.36 17.92
CA MET A 45 -6.04 0.99 17.64
C MET A 45 -6.77 0.38 16.43
N ASP A 46 -8.08 0.58 16.33
CA ASP A 46 -8.88 0.10 15.19
C ASP A 46 -8.47 0.82 13.89
N VAL A 47 -8.15 2.11 13.99
CA VAL A 47 -7.61 2.91 12.88
C VAL A 47 -6.28 2.36 12.40
N LEU A 48 -5.34 2.10 13.32
CA LEU A 48 -4.03 1.52 12.98
C LEU A 48 -4.17 0.14 12.34
N GLN A 49 -5.05 -0.70 12.87
CA GLN A 49 -5.29 -2.04 12.33
C GLN A 49 -5.89 -1.97 10.92
N TYR A 50 -6.84 -1.06 10.68
CA TYR A 50 -7.41 -0.88 9.35
C TYR A 50 -6.41 -0.24 8.37
N PHE A 51 -5.62 0.73 8.83
CA PHE A 51 -4.55 1.35 8.05
C PHE A 51 -3.48 0.33 7.62
N LYS A 52 -3.05 -0.55 8.53
CA LYS A 52 -2.15 -1.68 8.20
C LYS A 52 -2.72 -2.57 7.10
N ARG A 53 -4.02 -2.88 7.16
CA ARG A 53 -4.71 -3.65 6.10
C ARG A 53 -4.69 -2.91 4.77
N LEU A 54 -4.93 -1.59 4.76
CA LEU A 54 -4.89 -0.79 3.55
C LEU A 54 -3.49 -0.73 2.93
N LEU A 55 -2.44 -0.57 3.74
CA LEU A 55 -1.06 -0.63 3.26
C LEU A 55 -0.74 -1.99 2.62
N ARG A 56 -1.14 -3.09 3.28
CA ARG A 56 -0.96 -4.43 2.73
C ARG A 56 -1.60 -4.58 1.36
N LEU A 57 -2.87 -4.16 1.23
CA LEU A 57 -3.59 -4.20 -0.05
C LEU A 57 -2.94 -3.30 -1.12
N GLN A 58 -2.38 -2.15 -0.75
CA GLN A 58 -1.67 -1.29 -1.70
C GLN A 58 -0.38 -1.93 -2.20
N ILE A 59 0.38 -2.58 -1.32
CA ILE A 59 1.59 -3.31 -1.70
C ILE A 59 1.23 -4.50 -2.61
N GLU A 60 0.21 -5.28 -2.23
CA GLU A 60 -0.28 -6.43 -3.02
C GLU A 60 -0.76 -5.99 -4.41
N LYS A 61 -1.42 -4.83 -4.53
CA LYS A 61 -1.88 -4.28 -5.82
C LYS A 61 -0.74 -3.98 -6.81
N ARG A 62 0.47 -3.71 -6.31
CA ARG A 62 1.66 -3.39 -7.11
C ARG A 62 2.59 -4.59 -7.28
N HIS A 63 2.16 -5.78 -6.87
CA HIS A 63 2.97 -6.99 -6.98
C HIS A 63 2.37 -7.92 -8.03
N ALA A 64 3.10 -8.12 -9.13
CA ALA A 64 2.78 -9.13 -10.14
C ALA A 64 3.57 -10.42 -9.88
N ARG A 65 2.88 -11.55 -9.75
CA ARG A 65 3.50 -12.88 -9.69
C ARG A 65 3.36 -13.54 -11.07
N ILE A 66 4.48 -13.87 -11.69
CA ILE A 66 4.53 -14.54 -13.00
C ILE A 66 4.95 -16.00 -12.75
N GLU A 67 4.12 -16.94 -13.18
CA GLU A 67 4.39 -18.37 -13.08
C GLU A 67 4.52 -18.95 -14.49
N SER A 68 5.63 -19.66 -14.75
CA SER A 68 5.92 -20.29 -16.04
C SER A 68 6.29 -21.75 -15.84
N ALA A 69 5.85 -22.61 -16.76
CA ALA A 69 6.10 -24.06 -16.71
C ALA A 69 7.59 -24.41 -16.91
N THR A 70 8.33 -23.54 -17.59
CA THR A 70 9.77 -23.63 -17.81
C THR A 70 10.44 -22.32 -17.39
N GLN A 71 11.77 -22.34 -17.24
CA GLN A 71 12.50 -21.13 -16.88
C GLN A 71 12.35 -20.07 -17.97
N LEU A 72 11.92 -18.87 -17.56
CA LEU A 72 11.65 -17.77 -18.46
C LEU A 72 12.97 -17.22 -19.03
N ALA A 73 13.03 -17.05 -20.36
CA ALA A 73 14.18 -16.41 -21.00
C ALA A 73 14.32 -14.95 -20.55
N PRO A 74 15.55 -14.42 -20.37
CA PRO A 74 15.76 -13.06 -19.86
C PRO A 74 15.07 -11.98 -20.70
N GLU A 75 15.12 -12.12 -22.02
CA GLU A 75 14.49 -11.18 -22.97
C GLU A 75 12.96 -11.15 -22.82
N ALA A 76 12.34 -12.33 -22.70
CA ALA A 76 10.91 -12.46 -22.48
C ALA A 76 10.48 -11.84 -21.14
N ALA A 77 11.31 -11.96 -20.09
CA ALA A 77 11.03 -11.34 -18.80
C ALA A 77 11.01 -9.81 -18.88
N ILE A 78 11.99 -9.21 -19.59
CA ILE A 78 12.06 -7.76 -19.80
C ILE A 78 10.82 -7.27 -20.56
N ASP A 79 10.44 -7.95 -21.64
CA ASP A 79 9.26 -7.61 -22.43
C ASP A 79 7.96 -7.70 -21.63
N ILE A 80 7.83 -8.73 -20.79
CA ILE A 80 6.66 -8.89 -19.93
C ILE A 80 6.60 -7.75 -18.91
N VAL A 81 7.71 -7.39 -18.27
CA VAL A 81 7.77 -6.26 -17.33
C VAL A 81 7.42 -4.95 -18.04
N ALA A 82 7.97 -4.70 -19.24
CA ALA A 82 7.66 -3.49 -20.01
C ALA A 82 6.17 -3.39 -20.38
N ARG A 83 5.54 -4.51 -20.76
CA ARG A 83 4.10 -4.56 -21.05
C ARG A 83 3.26 -4.35 -19.81
N LEU A 84 3.66 -4.94 -18.67
CA LEU A 84 2.99 -4.75 -17.39
C LEU A 84 3.07 -3.29 -16.95
N LYS A 85 4.25 -2.67 -17.04
CA LYS A 85 4.46 -1.25 -16.72
C LYS A 85 3.60 -0.33 -17.58
N ARG A 86 3.53 -0.59 -18.89
CA ARG A 86 2.67 0.19 -19.80
C ARG A 86 1.18 0.09 -19.44
N LYS A 87 0.73 -1.08 -18.97
CA LYS A 87 -0.69 -1.34 -18.69
C LYS A 87 -1.13 -0.88 -17.29
N TYR A 88 -0.24 -0.99 -16.30
CA TYR A 88 -0.57 -0.80 -14.88
C TYR A 88 0.15 0.39 -14.22
N GLY A 89 1.09 1.04 -14.91
CA GLY A 89 1.93 2.11 -14.39
C GLY A 89 3.39 1.65 -14.17
N GLU A 90 4.31 2.59 -14.02
CA GLU A 90 5.76 2.31 -13.88
C GLU A 90 6.14 1.61 -12.56
N ASP A 91 5.22 1.60 -11.58
CA ASP A 91 5.37 1.15 -10.20
C ASP A 91 5.13 -0.36 -9.99
#